data_AF-H7G1K6-F1
#
_entry.id   AF-H7G1K6-F1
#
_cell.length_a   1.000
_cell.length_b   1.000
_cell.length_c   1.000
_cell.angle_alpha   90.00
_cell.angle_beta   90.00
_cell.angle_gamma   90.00
#
_symmetry.space_group_name_H-M   'P 1'
#
loop_
_entity.id
_entity.type
_entity.pdbx_description
1 polymer ?
#
loop_
_entity_poly.entity_id
_entity_poly.type
_entity_poly.pdbx_seq_one_letter_code
_entity_poly.pdbx_strand_id
1 'polypeptide(L)' 'MDNLVRKNLNPRKLMRQCQYVDVGIEIGHYRNKDVDELTTRVKVMQSKTGYHAVPAKPKEMLPNEN' A
#
# COMPACT_ATOMS: atom_id res chain seq x y z
N MET A 1 1.37 -6.42 10.75
CA MET A 1 1.28 -6.02 9.33
C MET A 1 2.26 -6.75 8.42
N ASP A 2 3.53 -6.92 8.81
CA ASP A 2 4.58 -7.51 7.95
C ASP A 2 4.19 -8.81 7.22
N ASN A 3 3.59 -9.79 7.90
CA ASN A 3 3.25 -11.08 7.29
C ASN A 3 2.13 -10.99 6.23
N LEU A 4 1.17 -10.09 6.39
CA LEU A 4 0.02 -9.94 5.48
C LEU A 4 0.44 -9.24 4.19
N VAL A 5 1.30 -8.23 4.34
CA VAL A 5 1.91 -7.49 3.24
C VAL A 5 2.87 -8.40 2.47
N ARG A 6 3.77 -9.11 3.16
CA ARG A 6 4.72 -10.06 2.54
C ARG A 6 4.05 -11.18 1.76
N LYS A 7 2.91 -11.70 2.21
CA LYS A 7 2.17 -12.77 1.50
C LYS A 7 1.60 -12.32 0.15
N ASN A 8 1.24 -11.04 0.03
CA ASN A 8 0.64 -10.48 -1.19
C ASN A 8 1.65 -9.70 -2.06
N LEU A 9 2.90 -9.64 -1.63
CA LEU A 9 3.97 -8.96 -2.37
C LEU A 9 4.62 -9.91 -3.37
N ASN A 10 4.77 -9.43 -4.61
CA ASN A 10 5.63 -10.10 -5.58
C ASN A 10 7.05 -9.48 -5.52
N PRO A 11 8.05 -10.13 -4.91
CA PRO A 11 9.38 -9.54 -4.73
C PRO A 11 10.05 -9.16 -6.06
N ARG A 12 9.77 -9.88 -7.17
CA ARG A 12 10.30 -9.53 -8.50
C ARG A 12 9.74 -8.22 -9.04
N LYS A 13 8.45 -7.92 -8.81
CA LYS A 13 7.85 -6.63 -9.19
C LYS A 13 8.35 -5.50 -8.29
N LEU A 14 8.60 -5.79 -7.01
CA LEU A 14 9.02 -4.79 -6.02
C LEU A 14 10.43 -4.25 -6.25
N MET A 15 11.34 -5.08 -6.78
CA MET A 15 12.70 -4.65 -7.12
C MET A 15 12.76 -3.54 -8.18
N ARG A 16 11.73 -3.44 -9.02
CA ARG A 16 11.68 -2.44 -10.09
C ARG A 16 10.79 -1.25 -9.76
N GLN A 17 9.77 -1.42 -8.92
CA GLN A 17 8.72 -0.43 -8.69
C GLN A 17 8.08 -0.58 -7.30
N CYS A 18 7.26 0.42 -6.94
CA CYS A 18 6.35 0.32 -5.80
C CYS A 18 5.22 -0.67 -6.13
N GLN A 19 4.71 -1.41 -5.13
CA GLN A 19 3.50 -2.20 -5.27
C GLN A 19 2.43 -1.72 -4.31
N TYR A 20 1.18 -1.76 -4.75
CA TYR A 20 0.04 -1.52 -3.90
C TYR A 20 -0.57 -2.85 -3.49
N VAL A 21 -0.78 -3.04 -2.20
CA VAL A 21 -1.36 -4.26 -1.65
C VAL A 21 -2.58 -3.87 -0.84
N ASP A 22 -3.73 -4.40 -1.24
CA ASP A 22 -4.96 -4.34 -0.46
C ASP A 22 -4.90 -5.44 0.60
N VAL A 23 -4.92 -5.04 1.86
CA VAL A 23 -4.79 -5.98 2.97
C VAL A 23 -6.13 -6.36 3.60
N GLY A 24 -7.23 -5.75 3.16
CA GLY A 24 -8.60 -6.07 3.62
C GLY A 24 -8.87 -5.77 5.10
N ILE A 25 -7.91 -5.18 5.80
CA ILE A 25 -8.02 -4.71 7.18
C ILE A 25 -7.65 -3.23 7.22
N GLU A 26 -8.26 -2.48 8.12
CA GLU A 26 -7.92 -1.08 8.34
C GLU A 26 -6.49 -0.98 8.87
N ILE A 27 -5.63 -0.29 8.13
CA ILE A 27 -4.19 -0.16 8.41
C ILE A 27 -3.83 1.26 8.89
N GLY A 28 -4.75 2.21 8.79
CA GLY A 28 -4.55 3.59 9.19
C GLY A 28 -5.30 4.55 8.30
N HIS A 29 -4.99 5.84 8.43
CA HIS A 29 -5.63 6.89 7.65
C HIS A 29 -4.72 7.30 6.49
N TYR A 30 -5.28 7.34 5.29
CA TYR A 30 -4.71 8.05 4.16
C TYR A 30 -5.05 9.54 4.32
N ARG A 31 -4.03 10.35 4.61
CA ARG A 31 -4.18 11.79 4.78
C ARG A 31 -3.60 12.53 3.58
N ASN A 32 -4.46 13.19 2.83
CA ASN A 32 -4.09 14.21 1.84
C ASN A 32 -4.68 15.55 2.28
N LYS A 33 -4.21 16.67 1.74
CA LYS A 33 -4.54 18.04 2.22
C LYS A 33 -6.01 18.28 2.61
N ASP A 34 -6.94 17.62 1.93
CA ASP A 34 -8.40 17.73 2.15
C ASP A 34 -9.09 16.38 2.42
N VAL A 35 -8.35 15.28 2.61
CA VAL A 35 -8.89 13.92 2.72
C VAL A 35 -8.26 13.22 3.91
N ASP A 36 -9.06 12.76 4.88
CA ASP A 36 -8.62 11.89 5.98
C ASP A 36 -9.53 10.67 5.98
N GLU A 37 -9.07 9.59 5.35
CA GLU A 37 -9.89 8.42 5.08
C GLU A 37 -9.20 7.16 5.57
N LEU A 38 -9.98 6.29 6.19
CA LEU A 38 -9.53 4.97 6.56
C LEU A 38 -9.12 4.22 5.29
N THR A 39 -7.91 3.71 5.29
CA THR A 39 -7.40 2.91 4.17
C THR A 39 -7.11 1.49 4.61
N THR A 40 -7.40 0.58 3.69
CA THR A 40 -7.04 -0.85 3.75
C THR A 40 -5.95 -1.18 2.74
N ARG A 41 -5.40 -0.18 2.03
CA ARG A 41 -4.41 -0.34 0.96
C ARG A 41 -3.06 0.23 1.38
N VAL A 42 -2.00 -0.58 1.35
CA VAL A 42 -0.62 -0.11 1.54
C VAL A 42 0.08 0.07 0.21
N LYS A 43 0.93 1.08 0.13
CA LYS A 43 1.99 1.18 -0.87
C LYS A 43 3.27 0.64 -0.25
N VAL A 44 3.81 -0.40 -0.85
CA VAL A 44 5.09 -0.99 -0.47
C VAL A 44 6.15 -0.54 -1.45
N MET A 45 7.30 -0.15 -0.90
CA MET A 45 8.50 0.22 -1.65
C MET A 45 9.67 -0.56 -1.09
N GLN A 46 10.57 -1.00 -1.96
CA GLN A 46 11.85 -1.54 -1.53
C GLN A 46 12.86 -0.40 -1.40
N SER A 47 13.46 -0.27 -0.21
CA SER A 47 14.62 0.57 0.05
C SER A 47 15.88 -0.28 0.19
N LYS A 48 17.05 0.37 0.15
CA LYS A 48 18.35 -0.29 0.40
C LYS A 48 18.40 -1.05 1.74
N THR A 49 17.61 -0.62 2.73
CA THR A 49 17.59 -1.15 4.10
C THR A 49 16.42 -2.10 4.39
N GLY A 50 15.54 -2.37 3.42
CA GLY A 50 14.39 -3.26 3.62
C GLY A 50 13.14 -2.83 2.84
N TYR A 51 11.97 -3.10 3.42
CA TYR A 51 10.68 -2.72 2.84
C TYR A 51 10.03 -1.60 3.65
N HIS A 52 9.54 -0.58 2.96
CA HIS A 52 8.68 0.45 3.56
C HIS A 52 7.26 0.23 3.08
N ALA A 53 6.34 0.02 4.03
CA ALA A 53 4.90 0.04 3.77
C ALA A 53 4.32 1.35 4.31
N VAL A 54 3.69 2.13 3.45
CA VAL A 54 2.99 3.36 3.82
C VAL A 54 1.51 3.23 3.46
N PRO A 55 0.58 3.78 4.26
CA PRO A 55 -0.82 3.85 3.88
C PRO A 55 -0.98 4.54 2.52
N ALA A 56 -1.75 3.93 1.63
CA ALA A 56 -2.03 4.43 0.29
C ALA A 56 -3.50 4.76 0.15
N LYS A 57 -3.84 5.49 -0.91
CA LYS A 57 -5.23 5.82 -1.20
C LYS A 57 -6.04 4.54 -1.40
N PRO A 58 -7.18 4.36 -0.71
CA PRO A 58 -8.00 3.15 -0.86
C PRO A 58 -8.48 3.00 -2.30
N LYS A 59 -8.60 1.75 -2.76
CA LYS A 59 -8.96 1.45 -4.15
C LYS A 59 -10.34 2.00 -4.52
N GLU A 60 -11.26 2.10 -3.56
CA GLU A 60 -12.59 2.70 -3.72
C GLU A 60 -12.53 4.17 -4.17
N MET A 61 -11.46 4.89 -3.81
CA MET A 61 -11.23 6.27 -4.23
C MET A 61 -10.37 6.39 -5.51
N LEU A 62 -10.10 5.27 -6.17
CA LEU A 62 -9.37 5.18 -7.44
C LEU A 62 -10.25 4.47 -8.49
N PRO A 63 -11.43 5.03 -8.85
CA PRO A 63 -12.35 4.39 -9.78
C PRO A 63 -11.80 4.22 -11.21
N ASN A 64 -10.67 4.86 -11.53
CA ASN A 64 -10.09 4.93 -12.88
C ASN A 64 -8.67 4.33 -13.04
N GLU A 65 -8.12 3.61 -12.06
CA GLU A 65 -6.89 2.83 -12.30
C GLU A 65 -7.26 1.52 -13.03
N ASN A 66 -7.29 1.59 -14.36
CA ASN A 66 -7.43 0.45 -15.27
C ASN A 66 -6.07 -0.10 -15.68
#